data_AF-A0A7H8RCY5-F1
#
_entry.id   AF-A0A7H8RCY5-F1
#
_cell.length_a   1.000
_cell.length_b   1.000
_cell.length_c   1.000
_cell.angle_alpha   90.00
_cell.angle_beta   90.00
_cell.angle_gamma   90.00
#
_symmetry.space_group_name_H-M   'P 1'
#
loop_
_entity.id
_entity.type
_entity.pdbx_description
1 polymer ?
#
loop_
_entity_poly.entity_id
_entity_poly.type
_entity_poly.pdbx_seq_one_letter_code
_entity_poly.pdbx_strand_id
1 'polypeptide(L)'
;MAQQLLKPRGFAARSLPSRRVCHTRFLSGFTHVAAGARSDSYDAASSTLAPSQLSRYLLGRDLDNQGNPTGTQCHEDAEFLLRFQNVQNINTRRLLYPDGSLLVIQPPEDLHNVSNLQDLQLWLEKHAASGFVAPIDRHSLRIALNKCEKYHSSQEILSTLNAFARRCNKSGIAAPNIIHIEGLRCASQIILPPALLYHVSKLSGPVQGDDADIIINSLLKTLQTLRFNDLEYDNEVLLAVVAGEGPQEQLCPVALFDNLLLNDESYSTAIELLQLLGAPQRLKTISASLLERLSKSSSPGLANDIYSCLSTLLKTGEVDHVQVCLKPLLQIMKNTSNIHASSSVSSQLLDNLKIHGLADNWDVESLLRAAEGQPTKEQDGDVGIQSLQMDGETMDFSSVESLMLQINQYGNSLSTSEIGIVIDALSDFEGFSIPLFTHSLESGIQEFAWLPKWIPVARQSEDLPDSSSAIGLLRARIAFSADTLVTPERSRNLFQLGYLVQRELLSTDDINSTGEVYAEDWVQTGYVVAFDRLSSEFVLLFVGEDSTLFGSDHLSPTDKDVTETLQQHPLIGSLSTLTMPSSPQDFHRDIEHATFPVENAGSRYIFDIDPKLLTY
;
A
#
# COMPACT_ATOMS: atom_id res chain seq x y z
N MET A 1 13.81 -51.56 53.07
CA MET A 1 15.07 -51.67 53.82
C MET A 1 16.17 -51.10 52.93
N ALA A 2 16.48 -49.81 53.11
CA ALA A 2 17.63 -49.30 53.88
C ALA A 2 18.92 -49.35 53.02
N GLN A 3 19.37 -48.21 52.47
CA GLN A 3 20.40 -47.30 53.03
C GLN A 3 21.83 -47.85 52.71
N GLN A 4 22.79 -47.15 52.11
CA GLN A 4 23.32 -45.83 52.48
C GLN A 4 24.40 -45.34 51.48
N LEU A 5 24.35 -44.02 51.21
CA LEU A 5 25.43 -43.03 51.32
C LEU A 5 26.73 -43.15 50.49
N LEU A 6 26.95 -42.09 49.69
CA LEU A 6 28.20 -41.31 49.68
C LEU A 6 27.91 -39.88 49.16
N LYS A 7 27.95 -38.90 50.08
CA LYS A 7 28.35 -37.48 49.88
C LYS A 7 29.83 -37.38 50.30
N PRO A 8 30.64 -36.31 50.05
CA PRO A 8 30.33 -34.88 49.81
C PRO A 8 31.17 -34.29 48.64
N ARG A 9 31.25 -33.01 48.25
CA ARG A 9 31.32 -31.69 48.93
C ARG A 9 30.90 -30.59 47.96
N GLY A 10 30.31 -29.52 48.50
CA GLY A 10 29.96 -28.31 47.77
C GLY A 10 31.12 -27.35 47.58
N PHE A 11 30.98 -26.51 46.54
CA PHE A 11 31.55 -25.18 46.47
C PHE A 11 30.44 -24.21 46.06
N ALA A 12 30.33 -23.12 46.81
CA ALA A 12 29.40 -22.04 46.57
C ALA A 12 29.73 -21.33 45.26
N ALA A 13 28.73 -21.13 44.40
CA ALA A 13 28.79 -20.18 43.29
C ALA A 13 27.67 -19.15 43.47
N ARG A 14 28.10 -17.89 43.49
CA ARG A 14 27.34 -16.67 43.75
C ARG A 14 26.20 -16.50 42.74
N SER A 15 25.06 -16.01 43.24
CA SER A 15 24.00 -15.40 42.44
C SER A 15 24.59 -14.23 41.63
N LEU A 16 24.63 -14.37 40.31
CA LEU A 16 24.85 -13.26 39.38
C LEU A 16 23.48 -12.69 38.99
N PRO A 17 23.23 -11.38 39.17
CA PRO A 17 21.98 -10.78 38.75
C PRO A 17 21.90 -10.73 37.22
N SER A 18 20.71 -10.98 36.70
CA SER A 18 20.36 -10.84 35.29
C SER A 18 20.72 -9.44 34.80
N ARG A 19 21.79 -9.33 34.00
CA ARG A 19 22.08 -8.14 33.20
C ARG A 19 21.03 -8.06 32.10
N ARG A 20 19.94 -7.32 32.35
CA ARG A 20 19.18 -6.67 31.28
C ARG A 20 20.13 -5.69 30.61
N VAL A 21 20.50 -5.96 29.37
CA VAL A 21 21.16 -4.98 28.51
C VAL A 21 20.06 -4.02 28.07
N CYS A 22 19.85 -2.97 28.86
CA CYS A 22 19.09 -1.80 28.42
C CYS A 22 19.94 -1.08 27.38
N HIS A 23 19.60 -1.19 26.10
CA HIS A 23 20.07 -0.22 25.11
C HIS A 23 19.34 1.10 25.35
N THR A 24 19.87 1.90 26.26
CA THR A 24 19.59 3.33 26.33
C THR A 24 20.14 3.97 25.05
N ARG A 25 19.28 4.22 24.06
CA ARG A 25 19.59 5.21 23.03
C ARG A 25 19.68 6.57 23.72
N PHE A 26 20.81 7.25 23.52
CA PHE A 26 21.08 8.58 24.05
C PHE A 26 19.98 9.55 23.60
N LEU A 27 19.07 9.87 24.52
CA LEU A 27 18.23 11.05 24.45
C LEU A 27 19.11 12.23 24.88
N SER A 28 19.24 13.24 24.03
CA SER A 28 19.68 14.55 24.45
C SER A 28 18.70 15.05 25.52
N GLY A 29 19.22 15.20 26.74
CA GLY A 29 18.42 15.42 27.92
C GLY A 29 17.68 16.75 27.91
N PHE A 30 16.43 16.73 28.35
CA PHE A 30 15.81 17.88 29.00
C PHE A 30 15.44 17.48 30.43
N THR A 31 15.99 18.25 31.36
CA THR A 31 15.83 18.12 32.80
C THR A 31 14.40 18.41 33.23
N HIS A 32 13.78 17.45 33.91
CA HIS A 32 12.63 17.69 34.76
C HIS A 32 13.04 18.60 35.93
N VAL A 33 12.40 19.77 36.05
CA VAL A 33 12.32 20.49 37.33
C VAL A 33 10.91 20.29 37.87
N ALA A 34 10.82 19.57 38.99
CA ALA A 34 9.59 19.36 39.72
C ALA A 34 9.35 20.49 40.74
N ALA A 35 8.07 20.80 40.92
CA ALA A 35 7.40 21.46 42.04
C ALA A 35 7.52 23.00 42.22
N GLY A 36 6.38 23.65 41.96
CA GLY A 36 5.69 24.44 42.99
C GLY A 36 5.89 25.95 42.99
N ALA A 37 5.04 26.69 42.28
CA ALA A 37 4.48 27.98 42.71
C ALA A 37 3.46 28.49 41.68
N ARG A 38 2.45 29.22 42.16
CA ARG A 38 1.39 29.88 41.41
C ARG A 38 1.94 30.97 40.47
N SER A 39 1.17 31.22 39.39
CA SER A 39 1.20 32.42 38.55
C SER A 39 2.46 32.57 37.68
N ASP A 40 2.35 32.23 36.40
CA ASP A 40 2.45 33.22 35.31
C ASP A 40 2.45 32.52 33.93
N SER A 41 1.86 33.24 32.98
CA SER A 41 1.75 32.97 31.55
C SER A 41 3.02 32.36 30.92
N TYR A 42 2.93 31.09 30.47
CA TYR A 42 3.90 30.51 29.56
C TYR A 42 3.32 30.46 28.14
N ASP A 43 3.91 31.26 27.25
CA ASP A 43 3.72 31.20 25.80
C ASP A 43 4.30 29.89 25.24
N ALA A 44 3.41 28.93 24.95
CA ALA A 44 3.75 27.67 24.27
C ALA A 44 3.93 27.82 22.74
N ALA A 45 4.08 29.06 22.22
CA ALA A 45 4.16 29.34 20.79
C ALA A 45 5.56 29.09 20.17
N SER A 46 6.55 28.61 20.94
CA SER A 46 7.95 28.54 20.47
C SER A 46 8.55 27.13 20.32
N SER A 47 7.80 26.05 20.58
CA SER A 47 8.33 24.69 20.32
C SER A 47 7.91 24.21 18.92
N THR A 48 8.80 24.39 17.95
CA THR A 48 8.74 23.74 16.63
C THR A 48 8.97 22.24 16.76
N LEU A 49 7.93 21.51 17.13
CA LEU A 49 7.91 20.05 16.98
C LEU A 49 7.55 19.73 15.53
N ALA A 50 8.29 18.80 14.91
CA ALA A 50 7.96 18.32 13.57
C ALA A 50 6.58 17.63 13.60
N PRO A 51 5.77 17.69 12.52
CA PRO A 51 4.45 17.04 12.47
C PRO A 51 4.48 15.54 12.84
N SER A 52 5.55 14.84 12.48
CA SER A 52 5.78 13.44 12.86
C SER A 52 6.06 13.23 14.35
N GLN A 53 6.63 14.22 15.04
CA GLN A 53 6.83 14.20 16.50
C GLN A 53 5.53 14.46 17.23
N LEU A 54 4.64 15.29 16.68
CA LEU A 54 3.28 15.48 17.18
C LEU A 54 2.46 14.20 17.02
N SER A 55 2.49 13.54 15.86
CA SER A 55 1.82 12.25 15.67
C SER A 55 2.34 11.15 16.62
N ARG A 56 3.66 11.05 16.84
CA ARG A 56 4.23 10.11 17.82
C ARG A 56 3.92 10.47 19.27
N TYR A 57 3.90 11.77 19.61
CA TYR A 57 3.51 12.24 20.94
C TYR A 57 2.04 11.91 21.26
N LEU A 58 1.19 11.82 20.24
CA LEU A 58 -0.22 11.46 20.38
C LEU A 58 -0.45 9.95 20.49
N LEU A 59 0.31 9.16 19.73
CA LEU A 59 0.27 7.69 19.82
C LEU A 59 0.90 7.16 21.13
N GLY A 60 1.82 7.90 21.74
CA GLY A 60 2.52 7.50 22.97
C GLY A 60 1.94 8.05 24.27
N ARG A 61 0.76 8.69 24.24
CA ARG A 61 0.17 9.24 25.46
C ARG A 61 -0.50 8.10 26.23
N ASP A 62 0.16 7.59 27.27
CA ASP A 62 -0.44 6.71 28.28
C ASP A 62 -1.71 7.38 28.83
N LEU A 63 -2.87 6.93 28.35
CA LEU A 63 -4.20 7.42 28.73
C LEU A 63 -4.60 6.97 30.15
N ASP A 64 -3.82 6.09 30.77
CA ASP A 64 -4.09 5.54 32.10
C ASP A 64 -4.05 6.59 33.24
N ASN A 65 -3.48 7.78 33.00
CA ASN A 65 -3.26 8.78 34.06
C ASN A 65 -4.22 9.98 34.09
N GLN A 66 -5.25 10.03 33.23
CA GLN A 66 -6.30 11.06 33.36
C GLN A 66 -7.68 10.43 33.28
N GLY A 67 -8.42 10.53 34.39
CA GLY A 67 -9.75 9.93 34.54
C GLY A 67 -10.72 10.36 33.44
N ASN A 68 -11.57 9.39 33.03
CA ASN A 68 -12.70 9.49 32.11
C ASN A 68 -12.82 10.82 31.34
N PRO A 69 -12.17 10.95 30.17
CA PRO A 69 -12.48 12.04 29.26
C PRO A 69 -13.95 11.89 28.82
N THR A 70 -14.74 12.93 29.00
CA THR A 70 -16.10 12.99 28.45
C THR A 70 -16.00 13.03 26.93
N GLY A 71 -16.94 12.44 26.19
CA GLY A 71 -16.89 12.37 24.71
C GLY A 71 -16.79 13.73 23.99
N THR A 72 -17.12 14.83 24.66
CA THR A 72 -16.89 16.20 24.17
C THR A 72 -15.41 16.59 24.13
N GLN A 73 -14.61 16.06 25.06
CA GLN A 73 -13.19 16.36 25.22
C GLN A 73 -12.34 15.73 24.10
N CYS A 74 -12.69 14.51 23.65
CA CYS A 74 -12.04 13.89 22.49
C CYS A 74 -12.31 14.65 21.17
N HIS A 75 -13.51 15.23 20.99
CA HIS A 75 -13.81 16.06 19.82
C HIS A 75 -13.10 17.43 19.90
N GLU A 76 -13.04 18.04 21.09
CA GLU A 76 -12.28 19.30 21.29
C GLU A 76 -10.78 19.08 21.13
N ASP A 77 -10.24 17.95 21.57
CA ASP A 77 -8.86 17.55 21.37
C ASP A 77 -8.58 17.24 19.90
N ALA A 78 -9.42 16.48 19.20
CA ALA A 78 -9.28 16.28 17.74
C ALA A 78 -9.32 17.61 16.97
N GLU A 79 -10.23 18.52 17.34
CA GLU A 79 -10.31 19.86 16.75
C GLU A 79 -9.08 20.71 17.14
N PHE A 80 -8.54 20.55 18.34
CA PHE A 80 -7.28 21.15 18.78
C PHE A 80 -6.08 20.60 18.01
N LEU A 81 -6.03 19.30 17.71
CA LEU A 81 -4.96 18.70 16.90
C LEU A 81 -4.99 19.19 15.46
N LEU A 82 -6.18 19.38 14.90
CA LEU A 82 -6.39 20.06 13.62
C LEU A 82 -6.07 21.56 13.68
N ARG A 83 -6.04 22.20 14.87
CA ARG A 83 -5.57 23.58 15.08
C ARG A 83 -4.05 23.73 15.05
N PHE A 84 -3.30 22.73 15.52
CA PHE A 84 -1.83 22.80 15.66
C PHE A 84 -1.05 22.25 14.46
N GLN A 85 -1.72 21.58 13.51
CA GLN A 85 -1.15 21.34 12.19
C GLN A 85 -1.20 22.64 11.37
N ASN A 86 -0.13 23.43 11.54
CA ASN A 86 0.05 24.81 11.13
C ASN A 86 -0.50 25.19 9.73
N VAL A 87 -1.64 25.88 9.74
CA VAL A 87 -2.00 26.88 8.71
C VAL A 87 -1.94 28.29 9.32
N GLN A 88 -1.02 28.54 10.28
CA GLN A 88 -0.82 29.89 10.80
C GLN A 88 0.03 30.80 9.88
N ASN A 89 0.43 30.33 8.70
CA ASN A 89 1.19 31.14 7.73
C ASN A 89 0.48 31.45 6.40
N ILE A 90 -0.84 31.24 6.29
CA ILE A 90 -1.63 31.75 5.15
C ILE A 90 -2.23 33.13 5.49
N ASN A 91 -1.45 33.99 6.14
CA ASN A 91 -1.61 35.42 5.96
C ASN A 91 -0.76 35.79 4.75
N THR A 92 -1.37 35.80 3.56
CA THR A 92 -0.89 36.55 2.39
C THR A 92 0.64 36.63 2.28
N ARG A 93 1.34 35.52 2.04
CA ARG A 93 2.69 35.64 1.45
C ARG A 93 2.49 36.15 0.03
N ARG A 94 2.45 37.47 -0.09
CA ARG A 94 2.61 38.20 -1.35
C ARG A 94 3.97 37.78 -1.89
N LEU A 95 3.98 36.84 -2.84
CA LEU A 95 5.19 36.49 -3.56
C LEU A 95 5.59 37.73 -4.34
N LEU A 96 6.77 38.27 -4.04
CA LEU A 96 7.36 39.37 -4.76
C LEU A 96 8.31 38.75 -5.78
N TYR A 97 8.33 39.28 -7.01
CA TYR A 97 9.44 39.04 -7.94
C TYR A 97 10.77 39.47 -7.28
N PRO A 98 11.93 39.01 -7.79
CA PRO A 98 13.23 39.52 -7.37
C PRO A 98 13.37 41.05 -7.49
N ASP A 99 12.52 41.68 -8.31
CA ASP A 99 12.43 43.14 -8.50
C ASP A 99 11.46 43.86 -7.55
N GLY A 100 10.79 43.13 -6.64
CA GLY A 100 9.85 43.70 -5.67
C GLY A 100 8.43 43.95 -6.18
N SER A 101 8.07 43.48 -7.39
CA SER A 101 6.69 43.56 -7.89
C SER A 101 5.83 42.38 -7.39
N LEU A 102 4.54 42.63 -7.14
CA LEU A 102 3.61 41.62 -6.62
C LEU A 102 3.26 40.59 -7.71
N LEU A 103 3.54 39.32 -7.48
CA LEU A 103 2.91 38.24 -8.23
C LEU A 103 1.42 38.23 -7.90
N VAL A 104 0.62 38.82 -8.77
CA VAL A 104 -0.82 38.60 -8.79
C VAL A 104 -1.04 37.20 -9.36
N ILE A 105 -0.88 36.18 -8.52
CA ILE A 105 -1.30 34.83 -8.90
C ILE A 105 -2.82 34.88 -8.96
N GLN A 106 -3.36 34.85 -10.18
CA GLN A 106 -4.80 34.78 -10.37
C GLN A 106 -5.25 33.37 -9.95
N PRO A 107 -6.24 33.25 -9.04
CA PRO A 107 -6.79 31.96 -8.69
C PRO A 107 -7.40 31.33 -9.95
N PRO A 108 -7.25 30.01 -10.17
CA PRO A 108 -7.84 29.36 -11.33
C PRO A 108 -9.35 29.61 -11.35
N GLU A 109 -9.90 29.80 -12.55
CA GLU A 109 -11.33 30.05 -12.72
C GLU A 109 -12.16 28.79 -12.45
N ASP A 110 -11.61 27.64 -12.85
CA ASP A 110 -12.22 26.33 -12.73
C ASP A 110 -11.34 25.39 -11.89
N LEU A 111 -11.98 24.53 -11.10
CA LEU A 111 -11.34 23.51 -10.28
C LEU A 111 -10.58 22.49 -11.15
N HIS A 112 -11.01 22.26 -12.40
CA HIS A 112 -10.28 21.42 -13.36
C HIS A 112 -8.87 21.95 -13.70
N ASN A 113 -8.64 23.26 -13.56
CA ASN A 113 -7.37 23.92 -13.88
C ASN A 113 -6.37 23.92 -12.72
N VAL A 114 -6.78 23.42 -11.54
CA VAL A 114 -5.87 23.26 -10.40
C VAL A 114 -4.78 22.24 -10.74
N SER A 115 -3.52 22.67 -10.65
CA SER A 115 -2.37 21.82 -10.98
C SER A 115 -1.57 21.39 -9.75
N ASN A 116 -1.67 22.13 -8.66
CA ASN A 116 -0.94 21.89 -7.41
C ASN A 116 -1.77 22.34 -6.19
N LEU A 117 -1.24 22.13 -4.98
CA LEU A 117 -1.94 22.45 -3.74
C LEU A 117 -2.13 23.97 -3.54
N GLN A 118 -1.22 24.80 -4.04
CA GLN A 118 -1.34 26.25 -3.94
C GLN A 118 -2.51 26.78 -4.79
N ASP A 119 -2.67 26.25 -6.00
CA ASP A 119 -3.81 26.56 -6.87
C ASP A 119 -5.13 26.15 -6.21
N LEU A 120 -5.16 24.97 -5.58
CA LEU A 120 -6.33 24.47 -4.85
C LEU A 120 -6.69 25.40 -3.69
N GLN A 121 -5.70 25.82 -2.89
CA GLN A 121 -5.89 26.75 -1.78
C GLN A 121 -6.45 28.08 -2.28
N LEU A 122 -5.87 28.66 -3.34
CA LEU A 122 -6.34 29.92 -3.93
C LEU A 122 -7.78 29.81 -4.46
N TRP A 123 -8.12 28.68 -5.08
CA TRP A 123 -9.48 28.42 -5.56
C TRP A 123 -10.48 28.34 -4.40
N LEU A 124 -10.17 27.55 -3.37
CA LEU A 124 -11.02 27.39 -2.17
C LEU A 124 -11.18 28.71 -1.41
N GLU A 125 -10.14 29.53 -1.36
CA GLU A 125 -10.18 30.87 -0.77
C GLU A 125 -11.08 31.83 -1.55
N LYS A 126 -10.97 31.85 -2.88
CA LYS A 126 -11.88 32.61 -3.76
C LYS A 126 -13.33 32.16 -3.57
N HIS A 127 -13.55 30.86 -3.46
CA HIS A 127 -14.86 30.27 -3.24
C HIS A 127 -15.46 30.63 -1.86
N ALA A 128 -14.64 30.64 -0.82
CA ALA A 128 -15.05 31.11 0.50
C ALA A 128 -15.34 32.62 0.50
N ALA A 129 -14.53 33.41 -0.22
CA ALA A 129 -14.71 34.86 -0.34
C ALA A 129 -15.96 35.24 -1.15
N SER A 130 -16.37 34.40 -2.12
CA SER A 130 -17.63 34.59 -2.85
C SER A 130 -18.86 34.17 -2.03
N GLY A 131 -18.68 33.69 -0.81
CA GLY A 131 -19.78 33.28 0.08
C GLY A 131 -20.33 31.89 -0.23
N PHE A 132 -19.52 30.99 -0.81
CA PHE A 132 -19.90 29.59 -1.11
C PHE A 132 -21.12 29.48 -2.04
N VAL A 133 -21.26 30.41 -2.97
CA VAL A 133 -22.46 30.54 -3.83
C VAL A 133 -22.62 29.37 -4.80
N ALA A 134 -21.51 28.82 -5.30
CA ALA A 134 -21.54 27.68 -6.21
C ALA A 134 -21.41 26.35 -5.42
N PRO A 135 -22.10 25.28 -5.81
CA PRO A 135 -21.77 23.96 -5.29
C PRO A 135 -20.38 23.53 -5.79
N ILE A 136 -19.64 22.79 -4.96
CA ILE A 136 -18.40 22.15 -5.38
C ILE A 136 -18.75 20.86 -6.11
N ASP A 137 -18.39 20.78 -7.39
CA ASP A 137 -18.55 19.55 -8.15
C ASP A 137 -17.60 18.47 -7.64
N ARG A 138 -18.15 17.27 -7.45
CA ARG A 138 -17.41 16.11 -6.91
C ARG A 138 -16.31 15.64 -7.85
N HIS A 139 -16.61 15.55 -9.14
CA HIS A 139 -15.67 15.03 -10.13
C HIS A 139 -14.51 16.01 -10.34
N SER A 140 -14.80 17.31 -10.44
CA SER A 140 -13.78 18.36 -10.55
C SER A 140 -12.85 18.38 -9.34
N LEU A 141 -13.39 18.25 -8.12
CA LEU A 141 -12.57 18.22 -6.91
C LEU A 141 -11.67 16.98 -6.87
N ARG A 142 -12.21 15.80 -7.21
CA ARG A 142 -11.45 14.56 -7.29
C ARG A 142 -10.27 14.69 -8.26
N ILE A 143 -10.51 15.23 -9.46
CA ILE A 143 -9.44 15.47 -10.46
C ILE A 143 -8.38 16.42 -9.91
N ALA A 144 -8.79 17.53 -9.29
CA ALA A 144 -7.88 18.51 -8.71
C ALA A 144 -7.01 17.89 -7.59
N LEU A 145 -7.61 17.08 -6.72
CA LEU A 145 -6.91 16.39 -5.64
C LEU A 145 -5.92 15.34 -6.17
N ASN A 146 -6.30 14.53 -7.17
CA ASN A 146 -5.40 13.57 -7.79
C ASN A 146 -4.19 14.26 -8.46
N LYS A 147 -4.39 15.45 -9.06
CA LYS A 147 -3.26 16.27 -9.55
C LYS A 147 -2.37 16.76 -8.41
N CYS A 148 -2.95 17.20 -7.29
CA CYS A 148 -2.19 17.61 -6.11
C CYS A 148 -1.37 16.46 -5.52
N GLU A 149 -1.93 15.23 -5.51
CA GLU A 149 -1.25 14.03 -5.00
C GLU A 149 0.03 13.68 -5.78
N LYS A 150 0.22 14.17 -7.00
CA LYS A 150 1.48 13.96 -7.73
C LYS A 150 2.67 14.64 -7.06
N TYR A 151 2.41 15.71 -6.32
CA TYR A 151 3.42 16.60 -5.77
C TYR A 151 3.33 16.75 -4.24
N HIS A 152 2.16 16.52 -3.64
CA HIS A 152 1.91 16.78 -2.23
C HIS A 152 1.50 15.52 -1.48
N SER A 153 1.80 15.50 -0.19
CA SER A 153 1.36 14.45 0.74
C SER A 153 -0.14 14.49 0.98
N SER A 154 -0.73 13.35 1.31
CA SER A 154 -2.15 13.29 1.69
C SER A 154 -2.39 14.04 3.00
N GLN A 155 -1.36 14.16 3.86
CA GLN A 155 -1.39 15.02 5.04
C GLN A 155 -1.56 16.51 4.70
N GLU A 156 -0.80 17.05 3.74
CA GLU A 156 -0.90 18.46 3.33
C GLU A 156 -2.26 18.74 2.68
N ILE A 157 -2.72 17.83 1.85
CA ILE A 157 -4.04 17.90 1.22
C ILE A 157 -5.14 17.89 2.30
N LEU A 158 -5.08 16.95 3.23
CA LEU A 158 -6.01 16.85 4.36
C LEU A 158 -6.02 18.12 5.19
N SER A 159 -4.85 18.71 5.48
CA SER A 159 -4.75 19.96 6.22
C SER A 159 -5.46 21.12 5.51
N THR A 160 -5.36 21.16 4.17
CA THR A 160 -6.04 22.16 3.33
C THR A 160 -7.55 21.96 3.35
N LEU A 161 -8.02 20.72 3.21
CA LEU A 161 -9.45 20.39 3.30
C LEU A 161 -10.04 20.73 4.68
N ASN A 162 -9.30 20.44 5.76
CA ASN A 162 -9.70 20.76 7.13
C ASN A 162 -9.74 22.27 7.39
N ALA A 163 -8.78 23.03 6.87
CA ALA A 163 -8.79 24.49 6.94
C ALA A 163 -10.02 25.07 6.23
N PHE A 164 -10.36 24.54 5.05
CA PHE A 164 -11.56 24.94 4.31
C PHE A 164 -12.85 24.59 5.06
N ALA A 165 -13.02 23.34 5.51
CA ALA A 165 -14.20 22.90 6.26
C ALA A 165 -14.42 23.76 7.52
N ARG A 166 -13.33 24.09 8.22
CA ARG A 166 -13.39 24.99 9.38
C ARG A 166 -13.84 26.39 9.01
N ARG A 167 -13.41 26.91 7.86
CA ARG A 167 -13.83 28.23 7.37
C ARG A 167 -15.31 28.26 7.04
N CYS A 168 -15.86 27.21 6.41
CA CYS A 168 -17.30 27.05 6.24
C CYS A 168 -18.01 27.18 7.60
N ASN A 169 -17.59 26.38 8.59
CA ASN A 169 -18.20 26.37 9.91
C ASN A 169 -18.13 27.74 10.62
N LYS A 170 -16.99 28.45 10.51
CA LYS A 170 -16.84 29.81 11.05
C LYS A 170 -17.78 30.83 10.40
N SER A 171 -18.08 30.63 9.12
CA SER A 171 -19.06 31.44 8.39
C SER A 171 -20.52 31.00 8.63
N GLY A 172 -20.75 30.03 9.51
CA GLY A 172 -22.08 29.50 9.82
C GLY A 172 -22.65 28.58 8.73
N ILE A 173 -21.82 28.13 7.79
CA ILE A 173 -22.20 27.28 6.66
C ILE A 173 -21.64 25.88 6.90
N ALA A 174 -22.48 24.85 6.76
CA ALA A 174 -22.00 23.48 6.83
C ALA A 174 -21.05 23.20 5.65
N ALA A 175 -19.88 22.62 5.93
CA ALA A 175 -18.96 22.22 4.87
C ALA A 175 -19.64 21.18 3.94
N PRO A 176 -19.44 21.27 2.62
CA PRO A 176 -20.03 20.30 1.69
C PRO A 176 -19.61 18.86 2.05
N ASN A 177 -20.55 17.91 1.96
CA ASN A 177 -20.30 16.50 2.32
C ASN A 177 -19.11 15.90 1.56
N ILE A 178 -18.89 16.33 0.30
CA ILE A 178 -17.76 15.90 -0.51
C ILE A 178 -16.40 16.24 0.13
N ILE A 179 -16.28 17.37 0.84
CA ILE A 179 -15.04 17.72 1.56
C ILE A 179 -14.76 16.70 2.67
N HIS A 180 -15.81 16.19 3.34
CA HIS A 180 -15.66 15.18 4.37
C HIS A 180 -15.33 13.79 3.78
N ILE A 181 -15.92 13.42 2.64
CA ILE A 181 -15.57 12.18 1.94
C ILE A 181 -14.11 12.22 1.47
N GLU A 182 -13.66 13.32 0.86
CA GLU A 182 -12.26 13.47 0.43
C GLU A 182 -11.30 13.53 1.62
N GLY A 183 -11.72 14.17 2.71
CA GLY A 183 -11.00 14.16 3.98
C GLY A 183 -10.85 12.75 4.55
N LEU A 184 -11.89 11.91 4.48
CA LEU A 184 -11.81 10.50 4.87
C LEU A 184 -10.84 9.73 4.00
N ARG A 185 -10.85 9.93 2.67
CA ARG A 185 -9.87 9.29 1.79
C ARG A 185 -8.44 9.67 2.19
N CYS A 186 -8.17 10.97 2.33
CA CYS A 186 -6.82 11.42 2.69
C CYS A 186 -6.40 10.92 4.08
N ALA A 187 -7.31 10.95 5.06
CA ALA A 187 -7.08 10.43 6.41
C ALA A 187 -6.86 8.91 6.45
N SER A 188 -7.46 8.18 5.50
CA SER A 188 -7.28 6.73 5.31
C SER A 188 -5.90 6.39 4.75
N GLN A 189 -5.37 7.24 3.87
CA GLN A 189 -4.03 7.09 3.29
C GLN A 189 -2.91 7.35 4.31
N ILE A 190 -3.10 8.27 5.27
CA ILE A 190 -2.12 8.50 6.34
C ILE A 190 -2.36 7.68 7.62
N ILE A 191 -3.50 6.98 7.74
CA ILE A 191 -4.03 6.39 8.98
C ILE A 191 -3.94 7.39 10.15
N LEU A 192 -4.86 8.37 10.15
CA LEU A 192 -4.98 9.35 11.23
C LEU A 192 -6.34 9.21 11.94
N PRO A 193 -6.42 8.41 13.04
CA PRO A 193 -7.68 8.12 13.73
C PRO A 193 -8.49 9.37 14.14
N PRO A 194 -7.88 10.46 14.67
CA PRO A 194 -8.62 11.68 14.98
C PRO A 194 -9.25 12.36 13.75
N ALA A 195 -8.59 12.31 12.59
CA ALA A 195 -9.14 12.88 11.36
C ALA A 195 -10.25 12.01 10.78
N LEU A 196 -10.10 10.68 10.84
CA LEU A 196 -11.17 9.74 10.49
C LEU A 196 -12.43 10.02 11.32
N LEU A 197 -12.30 10.07 12.65
CA LEU A 197 -13.40 10.41 13.55
C LEU A 197 -14.03 11.77 13.23
N TYR A 198 -13.20 12.80 13.00
CA TYR A 198 -13.68 14.13 12.65
C TYR A 198 -14.56 14.09 11.41
N HIS A 199 -14.07 13.52 10.31
CA HIS A 199 -14.83 13.50 9.06
C HIS A 199 -16.06 12.58 9.13
N VAL A 200 -15.97 11.40 9.75
CA VAL A 200 -17.14 10.52 9.96
C VAL A 200 -18.25 11.24 10.72
N SER A 201 -17.91 11.96 11.79
CA SER A 201 -18.89 12.69 12.62
C SER A 201 -19.59 13.85 11.90
N LYS A 202 -19.05 14.30 10.76
CA LYS A 202 -19.57 15.42 9.97
C LYS A 202 -20.19 14.98 8.64
N LEU A 203 -20.21 13.68 8.34
CA LEU A 203 -20.92 13.17 7.18
C LEU A 203 -22.41 13.48 7.29
N SER A 204 -23.01 13.94 6.19
CA SER A 204 -24.45 14.18 6.10
C SER A 204 -25.26 12.91 5.78
N GLY A 205 -24.58 11.82 5.44
CA GLY A 205 -25.16 10.53 5.07
C GLY A 205 -24.07 9.49 4.80
N PRO A 206 -24.46 8.21 4.62
CA PRO A 206 -23.50 7.14 4.40
C PRO A 206 -22.76 7.32 3.07
N VAL A 207 -21.47 6.97 3.08
CA VAL A 207 -20.61 6.90 1.89
C VAL A 207 -20.97 5.63 1.12
N GLN A 208 -21.13 5.75 -0.20
CA GLN A 208 -21.60 4.66 -1.06
C GLN A 208 -20.78 4.61 -2.35
N GLY A 209 -20.89 3.49 -3.06
CA GLY A 209 -20.25 3.36 -4.37
C GLY A 209 -18.73 3.36 -4.26
N ASP A 210 -18.10 3.86 -5.32
CA ASP A 210 -16.66 3.93 -5.48
C ASP A 210 -15.94 4.66 -4.32
N ASP A 211 -16.60 5.62 -3.64
CA ASP A 211 -15.97 6.31 -2.51
C ASP A 211 -15.73 5.38 -1.32
N ALA A 212 -16.68 4.50 -1.02
CA ALA A 212 -16.54 3.52 0.05
C ALA A 212 -15.42 2.53 -0.29
N ASP A 213 -15.38 2.07 -1.54
CA ASP A 213 -14.33 1.19 -2.06
C ASP A 213 -12.96 1.82 -1.97
N ILE A 214 -12.81 3.07 -2.40
CA ILE A 214 -11.54 3.81 -2.34
C ILE A 214 -11.09 3.98 -0.88
N ILE A 215 -12.00 4.30 0.05
CA ILE A 215 -11.67 4.48 1.47
C ILE A 215 -11.20 3.16 2.08
N ILE A 216 -11.94 2.07 1.87
CA ILE A 216 -11.60 0.73 2.42
C ILE A 216 -10.28 0.24 1.83
N ASN A 217 -10.10 0.34 0.51
CA ASN A 217 -8.85 -0.04 -0.15
C ASN A 217 -7.67 0.81 0.34
N SER A 218 -7.87 2.11 0.54
CA SER A 218 -6.81 2.99 1.07
C SER A 218 -6.43 2.61 2.50
N LEU A 219 -7.41 2.34 3.37
CA LEU A 219 -7.15 1.86 4.74
C LEU A 219 -6.43 0.53 4.74
N LEU A 220 -6.89 -0.45 3.95
CA LEU A 220 -6.29 -1.77 3.86
C LEU A 220 -4.83 -1.67 3.42
N LYS A 221 -4.57 -1.00 2.28
CA LYS A 221 -3.22 -0.85 1.74
C LYS A 221 -2.30 -0.13 2.71
N THR A 222 -2.76 0.95 3.33
CA THR A 222 -1.95 1.70 4.29
C THR A 222 -1.68 0.86 5.55
N LEU A 223 -2.67 0.11 6.03
CA LEU A 223 -2.52 -0.73 7.22
C LEU A 223 -1.59 -1.92 6.95
N GLN A 224 -1.70 -2.56 5.78
CA GLN A 224 -0.75 -3.56 5.32
C GLN A 224 0.66 -2.97 5.25
N THR A 225 0.82 -1.76 4.70
CA THR A 225 2.10 -1.05 4.64
C THR A 225 2.66 -0.78 6.04
N LEU A 226 1.82 -0.31 6.98
CA LEU A 226 2.24 -0.05 8.35
C LEU A 226 2.63 -1.34 9.08
N ARG A 227 1.84 -2.41 8.98
CA ARG A 227 2.16 -3.70 9.60
C ARG A 227 3.38 -4.37 8.98
N PHE A 228 3.53 -4.22 7.67
CA PHE A 228 4.74 -4.64 6.99
C PHE A 228 5.94 -3.84 7.47
N ASN A 229 5.79 -2.55 7.77
CA ASN A 229 6.82 -1.66 8.30
C ASN A 229 6.99 -1.70 9.83
N ASP A 230 6.06 -2.30 10.57
CA ASP A 230 6.11 -2.48 12.02
C ASP A 230 5.18 -3.62 12.43
N LEU A 231 5.75 -4.79 12.76
CA LEU A 231 4.98 -5.98 13.12
C LEU A 231 4.23 -5.81 14.45
N GLU A 232 4.72 -4.91 15.32
CA GLU A 232 4.14 -4.59 16.63
C GLU A 232 3.19 -3.38 16.55
N TYR A 233 2.82 -2.94 15.33
CA TYR A 233 1.92 -1.81 15.16
C TYR A 233 0.58 -2.05 15.89
N ASP A 234 0.31 -1.17 16.85
CA ASP A 234 -0.90 -1.22 17.67
C ASP A 234 -2.12 -0.75 16.86
N ASN A 235 -3.08 -1.65 16.69
CA ASN A 235 -4.32 -1.41 15.95
C ASN A 235 -5.48 -1.01 16.86
N GLU A 236 -5.32 -0.95 18.19
CA GLU A 236 -6.45 -0.78 19.12
C GLU A 236 -7.26 0.49 18.86
N VAL A 237 -6.58 1.62 18.63
CA VAL A 237 -7.23 2.90 18.31
C VAL A 237 -7.94 2.81 16.95
N LEU A 238 -7.31 2.18 15.97
CA LEU A 238 -7.86 2.07 14.63
C LEU A 238 -9.07 1.13 14.59
N LEU A 239 -9.04 0.05 15.38
CA LEU A 239 -10.15 -0.87 15.59
C LEU A 239 -11.37 -0.13 16.15
N ALA A 240 -11.17 0.73 17.16
CA ALA A 240 -12.25 1.54 17.73
C ALA A 240 -12.83 2.54 16.73
N VAL A 241 -12.00 3.23 15.96
CA VAL A 241 -12.47 4.24 14.99
C VAL A 241 -13.12 3.61 13.76
N VAL A 242 -12.55 2.54 13.24
CA VAL A 242 -12.98 1.92 11.98
C VAL A 242 -14.15 0.98 12.24
N ALA A 243 -13.97 0.01 13.13
CA ALA A 243 -14.95 -1.03 13.41
C ALA A 243 -15.90 -0.67 14.57
N GLY A 244 -15.55 0.28 15.44
CA GLY A 244 -16.33 0.51 16.67
C GLY A 244 -16.18 -0.63 17.66
N GLU A 245 -14.99 -1.25 17.71
CA GLU A 245 -14.69 -2.37 18.61
C GLU A 245 -13.45 -2.06 19.45
N GLY A 246 -13.27 -2.81 20.54
CA GLY A 246 -12.05 -2.78 21.35
C GLY A 246 -12.14 -1.87 22.59
N PRO A 247 -11.04 -1.78 23.37
CA PRO A 247 -11.04 -1.10 24.67
C PRO A 247 -11.35 0.40 24.57
N GLN A 248 -11.11 1.00 23.39
CA GLN A 248 -11.34 2.42 23.14
C GLN A 248 -12.68 2.74 22.46
N GLU A 249 -13.59 1.77 22.31
CA GLU A 249 -14.92 1.99 21.71
C GLU A 249 -15.67 3.16 22.37
N GLN A 250 -15.59 3.30 23.69
CA GLN A 250 -16.28 4.37 24.44
C GLN A 250 -15.81 5.78 24.07
N LEU A 251 -14.61 5.93 23.49
CA LEU A 251 -14.05 7.19 23.04
C LEU A 251 -14.52 7.57 21.63
N CYS A 252 -15.09 6.61 20.88
CA CYS A 252 -15.46 6.75 19.49
C CYS A 252 -16.99 6.65 19.35
N PRO A 253 -17.72 7.78 19.33
CA PRO A 253 -19.19 7.75 19.32
C PRO A 253 -19.79 7.21 18.01
N VAL A 254 -19.00 7.16 16.93
CA VAL A 254 -19.43 6.72 15.60
C VAL A 254 -18.29 5.96 14.93
N ALA A 255 -18.55 4.73 14.47
CA ALA A 255 -17.59 3.95 13.70
C ALA A 255 -17.66 4.28 12.21
N LEU A 256 -16.54 4.15 11.50
CA LEU A 256 -16.50 4.32 10.06
C LEU A 256 -17.45 3.34 9.35
N PHE A 257 -17.40 2.06 9.72
CA PHE A 257 -18.22 1.02 9.09
C PHE A 257 -19.74 1.22 9.27
N ASP A 258 -20.18 2.00 10.27
CA ASP A 258 -21.60 2.39 10.39
C ASP A 258 -22.05 3.39 9.31
N ASN A 259 -21.09 4.05 8.67
CA ASN A 259 -21.32 5.09 7.67
C ASN A 259 -20.86 4.66 6.27
N LEU A 260 -20.50 3.39 6.07
CA LEU A 260 -20.14 2.83 4.76
C LEU A 260 -21.27 1.92 4.25
N LEU A 261 -21.68 2.12 3.01
CA LEU A 261 -22.57 1.19 2.29
C LEU A 261 -21.75 0.40 1.27
N LEU A 262 -21.56 -0.88 1.58
CA LEU A 262 -20.75 -1.80 0.79
C LEU A 262 -21.51 -2.34 -0.42
N ASN A 263 -20.86 -2.26 -1.58
CA ASN A 263 -21.29 -2.94 -2.80
C ASN A 263 -20.90 -4.42 -2.75
N ASP A 264 -21.42 -5.22 -3.69
CA ASP A 264 -21.07 -6.64 -3.78
C ASP A 264 -19.57 -6.84 -3.99
N GLU A 265 -18.91 -5.95 -4.73
CA GLU A 265 -17.46 -6.02 -5.00
C GLU A 265 -16.60 -5.58 -3.81
N SER A 266 -17.16 -4.81 -2.87
CA SER A 266 -16.46 -4.23 -1.71
C SER A 266 -16.22 -5.23 -0.58
N TYR A 267 -17.02 -6.30 -0.51
CA TYR A 267 -17.03 -7.17 0.67
C TYR A 267 -15.72 -7.89 0.88
N SER A 268 -15.10 -8.41 -0.17
CA SER A 268 -13.80 -9.08 -0.10
C SER A 268 -12.75 -8.20 0.59
N THR A 269 -12.55 -6.96 0.11
CA THR A 269 -11.61 -6.01 0.70
C THR A 269 -12.00 -5.61 2.13
N ALA A 270 -13.30 -5.44 2.40
CA ALA A 270 -13.79 -5.09 3.73
C ALA A 270 -13.53 -6.21 4.75
N ILE A 271 -13.72 -7.48 4.36
CA ILE A 271 -13.44 -8.65 5.18
C ILE A 271 -11.95 -8.73 5.48
N GLU A 272 -11.09 -8.50 4.49
CA GLU A 272 -9.64 -8.49 4.68
C GLU A 272 -9.19 -7.36 5.63
N LEU A 273 -9.74 -6.16 5.49
CA LEU A 273 -9.47 -5.04 6.39
C LEU A 273 -9.87 -5.37 7.84
N LEU A 274 -11.07 -5.90 8.04
CA LEU A 274 -11.57 -6.24 9.38
C LEU A 274 -10.81 -7.42 10.00
N GLN A 275 -10.36 -8.37 9.18
CA GLN A 275 -9.43 -9.41 9.61
C GLN A 275 -8.12 -8.82 10.11
N LEU A 276 -7.55 -7.87 9.35
CA LEU A 276 -6.27 -7.26 9.67
C LEU A 276 -6.34 -6.40 10.95
N LEU A 277 -7.48 -5.76 11.19
CA LEU A 277 -7.77 -5.02 12.42
C LEU A 277 -8.09 -5.91 13.62
N GLY A 278 -8.54 -7.15 13.39
CA GLY A 278 -9.03 -8.03 14.45
C GLY A 278 -10.41 -7.64 14.97
N ALA A 279 -11.37 -7.41 14.06
CA ALA A 279 -12.73 -6.93 14.35
C ALA A 279 -13.81 -8.04 14.24
N PRO A 280 -13.88 -9.00 15.19
CA PRO A 280 -14.78 -10.15 15.08
C PRO A 280 -16.26 -9.77 15.12
N GLN A 281 -16.68 -8.73 15.85
CA GLN A 281 -18.11 -8.40 15.96
C GLN A 281 -18.66 -7.79 14.66
N ARG A 282 -17.84 -7.00 13.96
CA ARG A 282 -18.17 -6.48 12.63
C ARG A 282 -18.14 -7.57 11.59
N LEU A 283 -17.20 -8.50 11.64
CA LEU A 283 -17.22 -9.68 10.77
C LEU A 283 -18.51 -10.49 10.98
N LYS A 284 -18.98 -10.69 12.22
CA LYS A 284 -20.27 -11.33 12.50
C LYS A 284 -21.44 -10.57 11.85
N THR A 285 -21.45 -9.24 11.99
CA THR A 285 -22.49 -8.38 11.41
C THR A 285 -22.50 -8.46 9.88
N ILE A 286 -21.33 -8.42 9.25
CA ILE A 286 -21.16 -8.58 7.80
C ILE A 286 -21.60 -9.97 7.34
N SER A 287 -21.22 -11.03 8.06
CA SER A 287 -21.63 -12.40 7.71
C SER A 287 -23.16 -12.56 7.72
N ALA A 288 -23.86 -11.94 8.67
CA ALA A 288 -25.31 -11.96 8.73
C ALA A 288 -25.94 -11.20 7.56
N SER A 289 -25.38 -10.03 7.20
CA SER A 289 -25.84 -9.25 6.05
C SER A 289 -25.61 -9.99 4.73
N LEU A 290 -24.44 -10.61 4.55
CA LEU A 290 -24.10 -11.42 3.38
C LEU A 290 -25.04 -12.62 3.23
N LEU A 291 -25.35 -13.33 4.32
CA LEU A 291 -26.32 -14.43 4.29
C LEU A 291 -27.72 -13.96 3.89
N GLU A 292 -28.17 -12.83 4.43
CA GLU A 292 -29.46 -12.24 4.07
C GLU A 292 -29.49 -11.88 2.57
N ARG A 293 -28.42 -11.27 2.06
CA ARG A 293 -28.31 -10.91 0.63
C ARG A 293 -28.26 -12.15 -0.25
N LEU A 294 -27.43 -13.14 0.08
CA LEU A 294 -27.31 -14.39 -0.67
C LEU A 294 -28.65 -15.15 -0.74
N SER A 295 -29.49 -15.04 0.30
CA SER A 295 -30.84 -15.61 0.28
C SER A 295 -31.79 -14.94 -0.73
N LYS A 296 -31.50 -13.67 -1.10
CA LYS A 296 -32.28 -12.87 -2.05
C LYS A 296 -31.67 -12.86 -3.45
N SER A 297 -30.33 -12.94 -3.56
CA SER A 297 -29.58 -12.91 -4.80
C SER A 297 -28.58 -14.07 -4.88
N SER A 298 -28.68 -14.88 -5.93
CA SER A 298 -27.76 -15.97 -6.19
C SER A 298 -26.52 -15.48 -6.95
N SER A 299 -25.69 -14.67 -6.28
CA SER A 299 -24.41 -14.20 -6.84
C SER A 299 -23.25 -15.10 -6.37
N PRO A 300 -22.40 -15.63 -7.28
CA PRO A 300 -21.23 -16.42 -6.91
C PRO A 300 -20.19 -15.59 -6.14
N GLY A 301 -20.10 -14.27 -6.39
CA GLY A 301 -19.22 -13.37 -5.64
C GLY A 301 -19.58 -13.33 -4.15
N LEU A 302 -20.87 -13.14 -3.86
CA LEU A 302 -21.38 -13.15 -2.47
C LEU A 302 -21.15 -14.48 -1.76
N ALA A 303 -21.17 -15.59 -2.50
CA ALA A 303 -20.86 -16.91 -1.96
C ALA A 303 -19.37 -17.04 -1.59
N ASN A 304 -18.47 -16.46 -2.39
CA ASN A 304 -17.05 -16.38 -2.04
C ASN A 304 -16.83 -15.50 -0.81
N ASP A 305 -17.47 -14.34 -0.76
CA ASP A 305 -17.32 -13.40 0.37
C ASP A 305 -17.81 -14.00 1.69
N ILE A 306 -18.95 -14.71 1.69
CA ILE A 306 -19.42 -15.36 2.92
C ILE A 306 -18.47 -16.48 3.36
N TYR A 307 -17.90 -17.26 2.43
CA TYR A 307 -16.94 -18.29 2.78
C TYR A 307 -15.63 -17.71 3.32
N SER A 308 -15.11 -16.65 2.69
CA SER A 308 -13.96 -15.90 3.19
C SER A 308 -14.24 -15.36 4.58
N CYS A 309 -15.41 -14.74 4.81
CA CYS A 309 -15.80 -14.20 6.11
C CYS A 309 -15.88 -15.28 7.21
N LEU A 310 -16.50 -16.43 6.92
CA LEU A 310 -16.59 -17.56 7.86
C LEU A 310 -15.21 -18.18 8.14
N SER A 311 -14.38 -18.31 7.11
CA SER A 311 -12.99 -18.77 7.23
C SER A 311 -12.18 -17.85 8.15
N THR A 312 -12.34 -16.53 8.01
CA THR A 312 -11.73 -15.53 8.89
C THR A 312 -12.25 -15.63 10.32
N LEU A 313 -13.57 -15.77 10.53
CA LEU A 313 -14.16 -15.93 11.86
C LEU A 313 -13.66 -17.19 12.58
N LEU A 314 -13.45 -18.29 11.85
CA LEU A 314 -12.81 -19.49 12.43
C LEU A 314 -11.38 -19.20 12.90
N LYS A 315 -10.57 -18.52 12.07
CA LYS A 315 -9.21 -18.13 12.43
C LYS A 315 -9.15 -17.23 13.67
N THR A 316 -10.17 -16.39 13.88
CA THR A 316 -10.27 -15.56 15.10
C THR A 316 -10.88 -16.29 16.29
N GLY A 317 -11.24 -17.57 16.17
CA GLY A 317 -11.78 -18.40 17.25
C GLY A 317 -13.29 -18.30 17.46
N GLU A 318 -14.04 -17.68 16.54
CA GLU A 318 -15.49 -17.45 16.63
C GLU A 318 -16.31 -18.65 16.12
N VAL A 319 -15.99 -19.83 16.65
CA VAL A 319 -16.53 -21.13 16.19
C VAL A 319 -18.04 -21.23 16.34
N ASP A 320 -18.59 -20.73 17.46
CA ASP A 320 -20.02 -20.80 17.76
C ASP A 320 -20.86 -20.03 16.73
N HIS A 321 -20.42 -18.84 16.33
CA HIS A 321 -21.12 -18.02 15.34
C HIS A 321 -21.08 -18.68 13.96
N VAL A 322 -19.93 -19.23 13.58
CA VAL A 322 -19.79 -19.96 12.32
C VAL A 322 -20.75 -21.14 12.28
N GLN A 323 -20.86 -21.91 13.37
CA GLN A 323 -21.80 -23.03 13.45
C GLN A 323 -23.26 -22.59 13.26
N VAL A 324 -23.64 -21.42 13.77
CA VAL A 324 -24.98 -20.84 13.57
C VAL A 324 -25.20 -20.46 12.10
N CYS A 325 -24.20 -19.85 11.46
CA CYS A 325 -24.26 -19.39 10.07
C CYS A 325 -24.21 -20.52 9.03
N LEU A 326 -23.56 -21.64 9.33
CA LEU A 326 -23.42 -22.77 8.41
C LEU A 326 -24.77 -23.39 8.03
N LYS A 327 -25.72 -23.50 8.97
CA LYS A 327 -27.03 -24.11 8.70
C LYS A 327 -27.84 -23.34 7.63
N PRO A 328 -28.06 -22.00 7.79
CA PRO A 328 -28.68 -21.19 6.75
C PRO A 328 -27.96 -21.26 5.40
N LEU A 329 -26.62 -21.19 5.41
CA LEU A 329 -25.81 -21.22 4.20
C LEU A 329 -26.06 -22.48 3.38
N LEU A 330 -26.02 -23.65 4.03
CA LEU A 330 -26.26 -24.93 3.38
C LEU A 330 -27.69 -25.07 2.86
N GLN A 331 -28.66 -24.48 3.58
CA GLN A 331 -30.04 -24.48 3.12
C GLN A 331 -30.20 -23.62 1.86
N ILE A 332 -29.54 -22.45 1.80
CA ILE A 332 -29.53 -21.58 0.61
C ILE A 332 -28.93 -22.36 -0.57
N MET A 333 -27.78 -22.99 -0.38
CA MET A 333 -27.09 -23.76 -1.43
C MET A 333 -27.92 -24.94 -1.95
N LYS A 334 -28.56 -25.70 -1.06
CA LYS A 334 -29.45 -26.81 -1.47
C LYS A 334 -30.61 -26.34 -2.36
N ASN A 335 -31.10 -25.13 -2.13
CA ASN A 335 -32.21 -24.56 -2.89
C ASN A 335 -31.78 -23.88 -4.18
N THR A 336 -30.48 -23.63 -4.37
CA THR A 336 -29.95 -22.87 -5.51
C THR A 336 -28.95 -23.72 -6.27
N SER A 337 -29.42 -24.39 -7.33
CA SER A 337 -28.63 -25.35 -8.12
C SER A 337 -27.44 -24.75 -8.88
N ASN A 338 -27.23 -23.43 -8.84
CA ASN A 338 -26.25 -22.70 -9.67
C ASN A 338 -25.27 -21.82 -8.85
N ILE A 339 -25.27 -21.89 -7.52
CA ILE A 339 -24.29 -21.13 -6.72
C ILE A 339 -23.02 -21.96 -6.57
N HIS A 340 -22.02 -21.62 -7.37
CA HIS A 340 -20.69 -22.19 -7.29
C HIS A 340 -19.74 -21.12 -6.73
N ALA A 341 -19.11 -21.42 -5.61
CA ALA A 341 -17.99 -20.63 -5.12
C ALA A 341 -16.69 -21.12 -5.77
N SER A 342 -15.65 -20.29 -5.68
CA SER A 342 -14.30 -20.70 -6.05
C SER A 342 -13.88 -21.92 -5.23
N SER A 343 -13.26 -22.89 -5.91
CA SER A 343 -12.69 -24.09 -5.29
C SER A 343 -11.60 -23.75 -4.26
N SER A 344 -10.84 -22.67 -4.48
CA SER A 344 -9.80 -22.23 -3.54
C SER A 344 -10.36 -21.76 -2.20
N VAL A 345 -11.45 -21.00 -2.21
CA VAL A 345 -12.07 -20.45 -0.99
C VAL A 345 -12.84 -21.54 -0.25
N SER A 346 -13.52 -22.41 -1.01
CA SER A 346 -14.28 -23.55 -0.46
C SER A 346 -13.36 -24.56 0.24
N SER A 347 -12.22 -24.89 -0.38
CA SER A 347 -11.21 -25.77 0.22
C SER A 347 -10.59 -25.16 1.47
N GLN A 348 -10.25 -23.86 1.46
CA GLN A 348 -9.71 -23.18 2.64
C GLN A 348 -10.69 -23.18 3.82
N LEU A 349 -11.98 -22.97 3.56
CA LEU A 349 -13.01 -23.08 4.60
C LEU A 349 -13.13 -24.51 5.12
N LEU A 350 -13.10 -25.51 4.24
CA LEU A 350 -13.17 -26.92 4.61
C LEU A 350 -12.00 -27.32 5.52
N ASP A 351 -10.78 -26.88 5.19
CA ASP A 351 -9.59 -27.13 5.99
C ASP A 351 -9.71 -26.50 7.38
N ASN A 352 -10.16 -25.25 7.46
CA ASN A 352 -10.40 -24.60 8.75
C ASN A 352 -11.49 -25.32 9.57
N LEU A 353 -12.55 -25.81 8.92
CA LEU A 353 -13.59 -26.57 9.62
C LEU A 353 -13.09 -27.94 10.11
N LYS A 354 -12.16 -28.57 9.39
CA LYS A 354 -11.47 -29.79 9.85
C LYS A 354 -10.60 -29.51 11.07
N ILE A 355 -9.82 -28.42 11.04
CA ILE A 355 -8.97 -28.01 12.18
C ILE A 355 -9.79 -27.81 13.46
N HIS A 356 -10.99 -27.23 13.34
CA HIS A 356 -11.88 -26.99 14.49
C HIS A 356 -12.81 -28.16 14.83
N GLY A 357 -12.64 -29.34 14.21
CA GLY A 357 -13.47 -30.52 14.49
C GLY A 357 -14.94 -30.36 14.12
N LEU A 358 -15.26 -29.37 13.28
CA LEU A 358 -16.61 -29.14 12.81
C LEU A 358 -16.95 -30.04 11.63
N ALA A 359 -15.96 -30.37 10.76
CA ALA A 359 -16.04 -31.26 9.59
C ALA A 359 -16.86 -32.55 9.78
N ASP A 360 -16.72 -33.21 10.94
CA ASP A 360 -17.23 -34.57 11.14
C ASP A 360 -18.75 -34.64 11.44
N ASN A 361 -19.38 -33.50 11.78
CA ASN A 361 -20.77 -33.45 12.25
C ASN A 361 -21.82 -33.13 11.17
N TRP A 362 -21.40 -32.83 9.95
CA TRP A 362 -22.22 -32.20 8.92
C TRP A 362 -21.79 -32.76 7.56
N ASP A 363 -22.75 -33.14 6.72
CA ASP A 363 -22.52 -33.72 5.39
C ASP A 363 -22.07 -32.62 4.41
N VAL A 364 -20.94 -31.98 4.67
CA VAL A 364 -20.59 -30.75 3.97
C VAL A 364 -19.27 -30.78 3.25
N GLU A 365 -18.43 -31.76 3.56
CA GLU A 365 -17.47 -32.16 2.54
C GLU A 365 -18.19 -32.58 1.24
N SER A 366 -19.36 -33.23 1.32
CA SER A 366 -20.16 -33.57 0.13
C SER A 366 -20.87 -32.37 -0.50
N LEU A 367 -21.41 -31.43 0.31
CA LEU A 367 -22.11 -30.25 -0.20
C LEU A 367 -21.17 -29.17 -0.77
N LEU A 368 -20.00 -28.96 -0.17
CA LEU A 368 -18.97 -28.08 -0.73
C LEU A 368 -18.41 -28.68 -2.02
N ARG A 369 -18.12 -29.98 -2.07
CA ARG A 369 -17.70 -30.65 -3.31
C ARG A 369 -18.79 -30.66 -4.39
N ALA A 370 -20.06 -30.77 -4.01
CA ALA A 370 -21.18 -30.64 -4.95
C ALA A 370 -21.31 -29.21 -5.49
N ALA A 371 -20.96 -28.20 -4.69
CA ALA A 371 -20.92 -26.79 -5.10
C ALA A 371 -19.67 -26.42 -5.91
N GLU A 372 -18.61 -27.24 -5.91
CA GLU A 372 -17.41 -27.02 -6.75
C GLU A 372 -17.61 -27.47 -8.20
N GLY A 373 -18.67 -28.22 -8.51
CA GLY A 373 -19.10 -28.50 -9.88
C GLY A 373 -18.02 -29.05 -10.82
N GLN A 374 -17.44 -30.23 -10.57
CA GLN A 374 -16.68 -30.95 -11.60
C GLN A 374 -16.86 -32.48 -11.55
N PRO A 375 -17.00 -33.12 -12.73
CA PRO A 375 -16.16 -34.23 -13.15
C PRO A 375 -15.01 -33.69 -14.02
N THR A 376 -13.77 -33.87 -13.59
CA THR A 376 -12.57 -33.61 -14.40
C THR A 376 -12.53 -34.60 -15.55
N LYS A 377 -12.58 -34.09 -16.79
CA LYS A 377 -11.99 -34.82 -17.92
C LYS A 377 -10.50 -34.52 -17.91
N GLU A 378 -9.70 -35.56 -17.73
CA GLU A 378 -8.30 -35.57 -18.14
C GLU A 378 -8.23 -35.14 -19.61
N GLN A 379 -7.73 -33.94 -19.86
CA GLN A 379 -7.23 -33.56 -21.18
C GLN A 379 -5.73 -33.77 -21.14
N ASP A 380 -5.36 -34.99 -21.54
CA ASP A 380 -4.06 -35.28 -22.12
C ASP A 380 -3.93 -34.41 -23.38
N GLY A 381 -3.05 -33.41 -23.30
CA GLY A 381 -2.88 -32.37 -24.28
C GLY A 381 -1.43 -31.94 -24.31
N ASP A 382 -0.67 -32.64 -25.13
CA ASP A 382 0.71 -32.38 -25.56
C ASP A 382 0.95 -30.86 -25.75
N VAL A 383 1.62 -30.23 -24.79
CA VAL A 383 2.04 -28.83 -24.87
C VAL A 383 3.26 -28.78 -25.78
N GLY A 384 3.04 -28.37 -27.02
CA GLY A 384 4.13 -28.09 -27.96
C GLY A 384 5.07 -27.03 -27.38
N ILE A 385 6.27 -27.47 -27.03
CA ILE A 385 7.38 -26.61 -26.61
C ILE A 385 7.77 -25.73 -27.80
N GLN A 386 7.39 -24.45 -27.76
CA GLN A 386 7.92 -23.46 -28.69
C GLN A 386 9.21 -22.88 -28.09
N SER A 387 10.34 -23.40 -28.56
CA SER A 387 11.67 -22.88 -28.22
C SER A 387 11.88 -21.50 -28.84
N LEU A 388 12.24 -20.50 -28.03
CA LEU A 388 12.66 -19.18 -28.51
C LEU A 388 14.07 -19.31 -29.09
N GLN A 389 14.28 -18.90 -30.35
CA GLN A 389 15.62 -18.65 -30.88
C GLN A 389 16.01 -17.21 -30.54
N MET A 390 16.80 -17.06 -29.47
CA MET A 390 17.52 -15.84 -29.11
C MET A 390 19.01 -16.10 -29.35
N ASP A 391 19.78 -15.07 -29.69
CA ASP A 391 21.21 -15.18 -30.05
C ASP A 391 21.99 -16.14 -29.13
N GLY A 392 22.32 -17.32 -29.66
CA GLY A 392 23.25 -18.27 -29.06
C GLY A 392 22.68 -19.34 -28.12
N GLU A 393 21.62 -19.09 -27.35
CA GLU A 393 21.04 -20.08 -26.41
C GLU A 393 19.51 -19.99 -26.37
N THR A 394 18.82 -21.07 -26.74
CA THR A 394 17.36 -21.12 -26.76
C THR A 394 16.80 -21.25 -25.34
N MET A 395 16.27 -20.17 -24.78
CA MET A 395 15.57 -20.21 -23.50
C MET A 395 14.16 -20.80 -23.69
N ASP A 396 13.82 -21.81 -22.89
CA ASP A 396 12.47 -22.36 -22.84
C ASP A 396 11.57 -21.44 -22.00
N PHE A 397 10.32 -21.26 -22.45
CA PHE A 397 9.31 -20.51 -21.72
C PHE A 397 9.06 -21.11 -20.33
N SER A 398 9.20 -22.43 -20.18
CA SER A 398 9.07 -23.13 -18.89
C SER A 398 10.04 -22.60 -17.83
N SER A 399 11.25 -22.18 -18.23
CA SER A 399 12.22 -21.56 -17.34
C SER A 399 11.72 -20.19 -16.86
N VAL A 400 11.22 -19.36 -17.78
CA VAL A 400 10.65 -18.04 -17.45
C VAL A 400 9.45 -18.19 -16.52
N GLU A 401 8.56 -19.15 -16.79
CA GLU A 401 7.42 -19.46 -15.93
C GLU A 401 7.86 -19.87 -14.52
N SER A 402 8.90 -20.70 -14.41
CA SER A 402 9.48 -21.10 -13.12
C SER A 402 10.05 -19.90 -12.35
N LEU A 403 10.76 -18.99 -13.04
CA LEU A 403 11.28 -17.76 -12.42
C LEU A 403 10.13 -16.89 -11.90
N MET A 404 9.07 -16.71 -12.69
CA MET A 404 7.89 -15.93 -12.28
C MET A 404 7.19 -16.54 -11.08
N LEU A 405 7.05 -17.86 -11.06
CA LEU A 405 6.45 -18.58 -9.96
C LEU A 405 7.24 -18.38 -8.65
N GLN A 406 8.57 -18.46 -8.71
CA GLN A 406 9.42 -18.24 -7.54
C GLN A 406 9.38 -16.81 -7.03
N ILE A 407 9.39 -15.81 -7.91
CA ILE A 407 9.24 -14.39 -7.52
C ILE A 407 7.89 -14.16 -6.86
N ASN A 408 6.80 -14.66 -7.44
CA ASN A 408 5.46 -14.51 -6.88
C ASN A 408 5.30 -15.24 -5.54
N GLN A 409 5.97 -16.37 -5.37
CA GLN A 409 5.87 -17.18 -4.15
C GLN A 409 6.71 -16.59 -3.00
N TYR A 410 7.91 -16.08 -3.28
CA TYR A 410 8.88 -15.72 -2.25
C TYR A 410 9.25 -14.23 -2.21
N GLY A 411 8.95 -13.45 -3.25
CA GLY A 411 9.34 -12.05 -3.37
C GLY A 411 8.73 -11.14 -2.30
N ASN A 412 7.55 -11.46 -1.79
CA ASN A 412 6.91 -10.73 -0.69
C ASN A 412 7.35 -11.20 0.71
N SER A 413 8.20 -12.24 0.79
CA SER A 413 8.60 -12.83 2.07
C SER A 413 9.47 -11.88 2.90
N LEU A 414 9.29 -11.90 4.22
CA LEU A 414 10.18 -11.24 5.18
C LEU A 414 11.41 -12.07 5.54
N SER A 415 11.50 -13.33 5.09
CA SER A 415 12.60 -14.24 5.37
C SER A 415 13.75 -14.06 4.40
N THR A 416 14.96 -13.87 4.92
CA THR A 416 16.19 -13.77 4.11
C THR A 416 16.45 -15.03 3.30
N SER A 417 16.13 -16.21 3.84
CA SER A 417 16.34 -17.48 3.14
C SER A 417 15.40 -17.65 1.97
N GLU A 418 14.14 -17.19 2.10
CA GLU A 418 13.15 -17.27 1.03
C GLU A 418 13.44 -16.26 -0.07
N ILE A 419 13.85 -15.04 0.30
CA ILE A 419 14.35 -14.06 -0.69
C ILE A 419 15.64 -14.56 -1.36
N GLY A 420 16.49 -15.30 -0.64
CA GLY A 420 17.67 -15.96 -1.20
C GLY A 420 17.34 -16.90 -2.36
N ILE A 421 16.22 -17.64 -2.29
CA ILE A 421 15.74 -18.50 -3.40
C ILE A 421 15.51 -17.67 -4.67
N VAL A 422 14.91 -16.48 -4.52
CA VAL A 422 14.68 -15.59 -5.67
C VAL A 422 15.99 -15.01 -6.21
N ILE A 423 16.96 -14.69 -5.33
CA ILE A 423 18.28 -14.23 -5.77
C ILE A 423 18.98 -15.31 -6.58
N ASP A 424 19.01 -16.55 -6.08
CA ASP A 424 19.61 -17.68 -6.78
C ASP A 424 18.95 -17.87 -8.17
N ALA A 425 17.62 -17.77 -8.22
CA ALA A 425 16.86 -17.82 -9.47
C ALA A 425 17.20 -16.67 -10.42
N LEU A 426 17.41 -15.45 -9.94
CA LEU A 426 17.83 -14.33 -10.78
C LEU A 426 19.25 -14.51 -11.30
N SER A 427 20.15 -15.09 -10.50
CA SER A 427 21.52 -15.39 -10.90
C SER A 427 21.59 -16.43 -12.01
N ASP A 428 20.70 -17.42 -12.01
CA ASP A 428 20.57 -18.40 -13.10
C ASP A 428 20.16 -17.76 -14.44
N PHE A 429 19.56 -16.57 -14.40
CA PHE A 429 19.10 -15.82 -15.56
C PHE A 429 20.01 -14.63 -15.91
N GLU A 430 21.16 -14.47 -15.24
CA GLU A 430 22.09 -13.40 -15.55
C GLU A 430 22.66 -13.55 -16.97
N GLY A 431 22.51 -12.50 -17.79
CA GLY A 431 22.94 -12.49 -19.20
C GLY A 431 21.83 -12.82 -20.20
N PHE A 432 20.67 -13.30 -19.74
CA PHE A 432 19.51 -13.51 -20.60
C PHE A 432 18.64 -12.26 -20.70
N SER A 433 18.03 -12.04 -21.86
CA SER A 433 17.00 -11.02 -22.08
C SER A 433 15.63 -11.68 -22.25
N ILE A 434 14.68 -11.32 -21.40
CA ILE A 434 13.29 -11.77 -21.47
C ILE A 434 12.47 -10.68 -22.16
N PRO A 435 11.96 -10.89 -23.39
CA PRO A 435 11.09 -9.91 -24.05
C PRO A 435 9.85 -9.61 -23.21
N LEU A 436 9.38 -8.37 -23.22
CA LEU A 436 8.21 -7.97 -22.43
C LEU A 436 7.08 -7.40 -23.30
N PHE A 437 7.42 -6.51 -24.23
CA PHE A 437 6.47 -5.82 -25.11
C PHE A 437 7.19 -5.04 -26.22
N THR A 438 6.42 -4.60 -27.21
CA THR A 438 6.87 -3.74 -28.31
C THR A 438 6.11 -2.41 -28.33
N HIS A 439 6.68 -1.37 -28.91
CA HIS A 439 6.04 -0.08 -29.14
C HIS A 439 6.26 0.37 -30.59
N SER A 440 5.17 0.59 -31.33
CA SER A 440 5.23 1.08 -32.71
C SER A 440 5.30 2.61 -32.71
N LEU A 441 6.46 3.16 -33.08
CA LEU A 441 6.67 4.59 -33.29
C LEU A 441 6.64 4.93 -34.80
N GLU A 442 6.54 6.21 -35.12
CA GLU A 442 6.67 6.69 -36.52
C GLU A 442 8.05 6.35 -37.11
N SER A 443 9.08 6.24 -36.26
CA SER A 443 10.46 5.91 -36.65
C SER A 443 10.72 4.42 -36.85
N GLY A 444 9.87 3.54 -36.31
CA GLY A 444 10.10 2.09 -36.31
C GLY A 444 9.44 1.39 -35.12
N ILE A 445 9.65 0.08 -35.01
CA ILE A 445 9.17 -0.72 -33.87
C ILE A 445 10.31 -0.80 -32.85
N GLN A 446 10.03 -0.41 -31.62
CA GLN A 446 10.93 -0.62 -30.50
C GLN A 446 10.52 -1.86 -29.72
N GLU A 447 11.47 -2.73 -29.43
CA GLU A 447 11.29 -3.89 -28.57
C GLU A 447 11.86 -3.60 -27.19
N PHE A 448 11.13 -3.97 -26.15
CA PHE A 448 11.54 -3.85 -24.75
C PHE A 448 11.70 -5.23 -24.13
N ALA A 449 12.82 -5.42 -23.43
CA ALA A 449 13.11 -6.65 -22.70
C ALA A 449 13.56 -6.34 -21.27
N TRP A 450 13.29 -7.28 -20.38
CA TRP A 450 13.87 -7.30 -19.04
C TRP A 450 15.17 -8.10 -19.06
N LEU A 451 16.21 -7.52 -18.49
CA LEU A 451 17.44 -8.22 -18.13
C LEU A 451 17.37 -8.58 -16.64
N PRO A 452 17.05 -9.85 -16.29
CA PRO A 452 17.04 -10.30 -14.91
C PRO A 452 18.44 -10.17 -14.32
N LYS A 453 18.53 -9.44 -13.21
CA LYS A 453 19.78 -9.26 -12.50
C LYS A 453 19.53 -8.89 -11.06
N TRP A 454 20.12 -9.65 -10.15
CA TRP A 454 20.23 -9.23 -8.76
C TRP A 454 21.32 -8.14 -8.65
N ILE A 455 20.95 -7.01 -8.04
CA ILE A 455 21.83 -5.86 -7.87
C ILE A 455 21.89 -5.53 -6.37
N PRO A 456 23.04 -5.72 -5.71
CA PRO A 456 23.22 -5.23 -4.35
C PRO A 456 23.23 -3.70 -4.37
N VAL A 457 22.57 -3.09 -3.39
CA VAL A 457 22.51 -1.63 -3.25
C VAL A 457 23.83 -1.16 -2.64
N ALA A 458 24.71 -0.57 -3.45
CA ALA A 458 26.01 -0.12 -2.97
C ALA A 458 25.86 1.16 -2.12
N ARG A 459 26.29 1.12 -0.85
CA ARG A 459 26.47 2.33 -0.04
C ARG A 459 27.81 2.97 -0.37
N GLN A 460 27.83 4.30 -0.46
CA GLN A 460 29.06 5.11 -0.44
C GLN A 460 29.70 5.21 0.98
N SER A 461 29.23 4.44 1.97
CA SER A 461 29.65 4.54 3.37
C SER A 461 30.17 3.18 3.86
N GLU A 462 31.42 3.15 4.31
CA GLU A 462 32.21 1.96 4.69
C GLU A 462 31.79 1.27 6.00
N ASP A 463 30.73 1.72 6.68
CA ASP A 463 30.35 1.19 7.98
C ASP A 463 29.26 0.10 7.88
N LEU A 464 29.73 -1.16 7.89
CA LEU A 464 29.02 -2.46 7.92
C LEU A 464 27.95 -2.73 6.82
N PRO A 465 27.94 -3.93 6.22
CA PRO A 465 26.86 -4.34 5.34
C PRO A 465 25.58 -4.59 6.16
N ASP A 466 24.59 -3.71 6.03
CA ASP A 466 23.21 -4.05 6.39
C ASP A 466 22.79 -5.20 5.47
N SER A 467 22.33 -6.33 6.02
CA SER A 467 21.92 -7.49 5.22
C SER A 467 20.91 -7.12 4.12
N SER A 468 20.07 -6.10 4.34
CA SER A 468 19.11 -5.57 3.36
C SER A 468 19.75 -5.01 2.10
N SER A 469 20.86 -4.27 2.21
CA SER A 469 21.54 -3.69 1.05
C SER A 469 22.22 -4.78 0.22
N ALA A 470 22.66 -5.86 0.88
CA ALA A 470 23.21 -7.04 0.22
C ALA A 470 22.15 -7.88 -0.52
N ILE A 471 20.86 -7.60 -0.38
CA ILE A 471 19.79 -8.45 -0.93
C ILE A 471 18.92 -7.68 -1.96
N GLY A 472 19.27 -6.43 -2.28
CA GLY A 472 18.57 -5.66 -3.32
C GLY A 472 17.19 -5.13 -2.90
N LEU A 473 16.95 -5.01 -1.59
CA LEU A 473 15.70 -4.48 -1.05
C LEU A 473 15.75 -2.96 -0.93
N LEU A 474 14.76 -2.33 -1.53
CA LEU A 474 14.66 -0.89 -1.68
C LEU A 474 13.32 -0.42 -1.13
N ARG A 475 13.29 0.84 -0.69
CA ARG A 475 12.05 1.54 -0.47
C ARG A 475 12.03 2.81 -1.32
N ALA A 476 11.08 2.87 -2.24
CA ALA A 476 10.86 4.04 -3.08
C ALA A 476 9.92 5.00 -2.36
N ARG A 477 10.31 6.26 -2.21
CA ARG A 477 9.54 7.31 -1.55
C ARG A 477 9.32 8.46 -2.51
N ILE A 478 8.10 9.00 -2.55
CA ILE A 478 7.80 10.15 -3.40
C ILE A 478 8.59 11.36 -2.90
N ALA A 479 9.22 12.07 -3.83
CA ALA A 479 9.96 13.29 -3.56
C ALA A 479 9.32 14.49 -4.26
N PHE A 480 9.08 15.55 -3.51
CA PHE A 480 8.58 16.82 -4.06
C PHE A 480 9.73 17.69 -4.60
N SER A 481 10.86 17.68 -3.88
CA SER A 481 12.11 18.31 -4.28
C SER A 481 13.27 17.39 -3.88
N ALA A 482 14.49 17.71 -4.34
CA ALA A 482 15.70 16.93 -4.03
C ALA A 482 15.88 16.64 -2.52
N ASP A 483 15.38 17.54 -1.65
CA ASP A 483 15.58 17.45 -0.19
C ASP A 483 14.30 17.21 0.62
N THR A 484 13.12 17.10 -0.03
CA THR A 484 11.83 16.98 0.68
C THR A 484 11.13 15.67 0.34
N LEU A 485 11.15 14.74 1.30
CA LEU A 485 10.45 13.46 1.20
C LEU A 485 8.99 13.60 1.64
N VAL A 486 8.11 13.02 0.84
CA VAL A 486 6.71 12.80 1.21
C VAL A 486 6.65 11.74 2.33
N THR A 487 5.59 11.84 3.13
CA THR A 487 5.21 10.89 4.19
C THR A 487 5.27 9.43 3.70
N PRO A 488 5.61 8.47 4.59
CA PRO A 488 5.85 7.07 4.23
C PRO A 488 4.59 6.32 3.76
N GLU A 489 3.41 6.92 3.87
CA GLU A 489 2.12 6.38 3.42
C GLU A 489 2.10 5.89 1.96
N ARG A 490 2.90 6.51 1.10
CA ARG A 490 2.99 6.18 -0.33
C ARG A 490 4.36 5.66 -0.71
N SER A 491 5.10 5.17 0.29
CA SER A 491 6.33 4.44 0.02
C SER A 491 6.02 3.05 -0.52
N ARG A 492 6.85 2.56 -1.44
CA ARG A 492 6.77 1.21 -1.99
C ARG A 492 7.95 0.41 -1.48
N ASN A 493 7.70 -0.78 -0.95
CA ASN A 493 8.74 -1.71 -0.55
C ASN A 493 9.02 -2.63 -1.73
N LEU A 494 10.19 -2.47 -2.32
CA LEU A 494 10.54 -3.03 -3.60
C LEU A 494 11.67 -4.05 -3.45
N PHE A 495 11.60 -5.10 -4.25
CA PHE A 495 12.72 -5.98 -4.50
C PHE A 495 13.19 -5.76 -5.94
N GLN A 496 14.43 -5.31 -6.12
CA GLN A 496 14.99 -5.06 -7.44
C GLN A 496 15.25 -6.37 -8.18
N LEU A 497 14.72 -6.48 -9.40
CA LEU A 497 14.80 -7.69 -10.21
C LEU A 497 15.65 -7.51 -11.48
N GLY A 498 16.03 -6.28 -11.83
CA GLY A 498 16.91 -6.00 -12.96
C GLY A 498 16.56 -4.70 -13.69
N TYR A 499 16.86 -4.64 -14.99
CA TYR A 499 16.68 -3.43 -15.80
C TYR A 499 15.79 -3.68 -17.00
N LEU A 500 15.08 -2.63 -17.42
CA LEU A 500 14.41 -2.59 -18.70
C LEU A 500 15.35 -2.04 -19.76
N VAL A 501 15.54 -2.79 -20.84
CA VAL A 501 16.31 -2.39 -22.01
C VAL A 501 15.42 -2.32 -23.23
N GLN A 502 15.87 -1.57 -24.24
CA GLN A 502 15.20 -1.40 -25.50
C GLN A 502 16.15 -1.60 -26.68
N ARG A 503 15.63 -2.08 -27.80
CA ARG A 503 16.33 -2.10 -29.09
C ARG A 503 15.36 -1.77 -30.22
N GLU A 504 15.89 -1.30 -31.34
CA GLU A 504 15.08 -1.01 -32.53
C GLU A 504 15.03 -2.24 -33.45
N LEU A 505 13.82 -2.60 -33.91
CA LEU A 505 13.63 -3.52 -35.03
C LEU A 505 13.87 -2.76 -36.32
N LEU A 506 14.86 -3.18 -37.10
CA LEU A 506 15.09 -2.61 -38.43
C LEU A 506 14.05 -3.18 -39.39
N SER A 507 13.25 -2.32 -40.01
CA SER A 507 12.26 -2.78 -40.98
C SER A 507 12.94 -3.39 -42.21
N THR A 508 12.45 -4.55 -42.62
CA THR A 508 12.93 -5.31 -43.78
C THR A 508 12.47 -4.69 -45.10
N ASP A 509 12.79 -3.42 -45.36
CA ASP A 509 12.70 -2.87 -46.73
C ASP A 509 14.01 -3.02 -47.50
N ASP A 510 15.12 -3.36 -46.82
CA ASP A 510 16.40 -3.65 -47.45
C ASP A 510 16.88 -5.07 -47.11
N ILE A 511 16.96 -5.90 -48.17
CA ILE A 511 17.64 -7.20 -48.29
C ILE A 511 16.76 -8.45 -48.05
N ASN A 512 16.78 -9.31 -49.09
CA ASN A 512 16.10 -10.60 -49.24
C ASN A 512 16.47 -11.68 -48.20
N SER A 513 16.31 -11.42 -46.91
CA SER A 513 16.50 -12.39 -45.83
C SER A 513 15.21 -12.51 -45.01
N THR A 514 14.70 -13.73 -44.92
CA THR A 514 13.50 -14.13 -44.16
C THR A 514 13.73 -14.14 -42.65
N GLY A 515 14.32 -13.08 -42.09
CA GLY A 515 14.58 -12.94 -40.67
C GLY A 515 14.54 -11.48 -40.24
N GLU A 516 13.95 -11.22 -39.07
CA GLU A 516 13.98 -9.91 -38.42
C GLU A 516 15.43 -9.50 -38.18
N VAL A 517 15.81 -8.29 -38.60
CA VAL A 517 17.16 -7.76 -38.39
C VAL A 517 17.06 -6.77 -37.23
N TYR A 518 17.74 -7.08 -36.13
CA TYR A 518 17.77 -6.22 -34.95
C TYR A 518 18.98 -5.28 -35.00
N ALA A 519 18.88 -4.11 -34.36
CA ALA A 519 20.08 -3.39 -33.93
C ALA A 519 20.92 -4.32 -33.02
N GLU A 520 22.25 -4.33 -33.19
CA GLU A 520 23.12 -5.35 -32.57
C GLU A 520 23.15 -5.29 -31.03
N ASP A 521 22.85 -4.14 -30.41
CA ASP A 521 23.00 -3.94 -28.96
C ASP A 521 21.72 -3.43 -28.25
N TRP A 522 21.43 -4.00 -27.07
CA TRP A 522 20.41 -3.52 -26.14
C TRP A 522 20.83 -2.20 -25.48
N VAL A 523 19.94 -1.20 -25.48
CA VAL A 523 20.14 0.11 -24.85
C VAL A 523 19.35 0.23 -23.56
N GLN A 524 19.94 0.79 -22.50
CA GLN A 524 19.23 1.01 -21.24
C GLN A 524 18.19 2.12 -21.35
N THR A 525 17.03 1.89 -20.74
CA THR A 525 15.91 2.86 -20.73
C THR A 525 15.92 3.78 -19.50
N GLY A 526 16.75 3.49 -18.48
CA GLY A 526 16.70 4.15 -17.18
C GLY A 526 15.60 3.65 -16.24
N TYR A 527 14.86 2.61 -16.63
CA TYR A 527 13.87 1.94 -15.79
C TYR A 527 14.44 0.71 -15.09
N VAL A 528 14.05 0.55 -13.83
CA VAL A 528 14.29 -0.65 -13.03
C VAL A 528 13.02 -1.50 -13.05
N VAL A 529 13.20 -2.80 -13.30
CA VAL A 529 12.16 -3.81 -13.07
C VAL A 529 12.26 -4.22 -11.61
N ALA A 530 11.18 -4.05 -10.86
CA ALA A 530 11.12 -4.41 -9.45
C ALA A 530 9.82 -5.14 -9.12
N PHE A 531 9.81 -5.83 -7.99
CA PHE A 531 8.64 -6.45 -7.40
C PHE A 531 8.18 -5.63 -6.21
N ASP A 532 6.95 -5.12 -6.25
CA ASP A 532 6.31 -4.50 -5.09
C ASP A 532 5.88 -5.61 -4.12
N ARG A 533 6.58 -5.67 -2.99
CA ARG A 533 6.42 -6.72 -1.98
C ARG A 533 5.08 -6.62 -1.25
N LEU A 534 4.44 -5.45 -1.27
CA LEU A 534 3.15 -5.24 -0.62
C LEU A 534 1.99 -5.61 -1.54
N SER A 535 2.01 -5.13 -2.79
CA SER A 535 0.96 -5.48 -3.75
C SER A 535 1.18 -6.83 -4.44
N SER A 536 2.36 -7.43 -4.30
CA SER A 536 2.78 -8.65 -5.02
C SER A 536 2.68 -8.48 -6.54
N GLU A 537 3.12 -7.32 -7.04
CA GLU A 537 3.03 -6.95 -8.44
C GLU A 537 4.41 -6.57 -8.99
N PHE A 538 4.63 -6.83 -10.28
CA PHE A 538 5.80 -6.32 -10.99
C PHE A 538 5.57 -4.85 -11.35
N VAL A 539 6.61 -4.04 -11.20
CA VAL A 539 6.56 -2.61 -11.42
C VAL A 539 7.80 -2.12 -12.18
N LEU A 540 7.59 -1.13 -13.04
CA LEU A 540 8.63 -0.36 -13.71
C LEU A 540 8.78 0.97 -12.99
N LEU A 541 9.99 1.28 -12.53
CA LEU A 541 10.31 2.56 -11.90
C LEU A 541 11.35 3.31 -12.71
N PHE A 542 11.04 4.55 -13.06
CA PHE A 542 11.99 5.42 -13.71
C PHE A 542 12.98 5.99 -12.69
N VAL A 543 14.26 5.67 -12.85
CA VAL A 543 15.35 6.17 -12.00
C VAL A 543 16.14 7.28 -12.70
N GLY A 544 16.19 7.26 -14.03
CA GLY A 544 16.97 8.22 -14.82
C GLY A 544 18.47 8.06 -14.62
N GLU A 545 19.22 9.17 -14.71
CA GLU A 545 20.69 9.22 -14.57
C GLU A 545 21.20 9.04 -13.13
N ASP A 546 20.30 9.03 -12.12
CA ASP A 546 20.65 8.77 -10.71
C ASP A 546 21.05 7.28 -10.46
N SER A 547 21.37 6.53 -11.53
CA SER A 547 21.76 5.11 -11.55
C SER A 547 23.01 4.78 -10.75
N THR A 548 23.77 5.80 -10.31
CA THR A 548 24.96 5.64 -9.46
C THR A 548 24.70 4.92 -8.12
N LEU A 549 23.44 4.85 -7.67
CA LEU A 549 23.02 4.06 -6.49
C LEU A 549 22.98 2.54 -6.74
N PHE A 550 22.96 2.10 -8.00
CA PHE A 550 22.65 0.71 -8.40
C PHE A 550 23.84 -0.04 -8.99
N GLY A 551 25.07 0.39 -8.69
CA GLY A 551 26.31 -0.26 -9.14
C GLY A 551 26.65 0.10 -10.59
N SER A 552 27.78 0.79 -10.79
CA SER A 552 28.25 1.24 -12.11
C SER A 552 28.97 0.17 -12.92
N ASP A 553 29.04 -1.07 -12.45
CA ASP A 553 30.26 -1.84 -12.69
C ASP A 553 30.32 -2.59 -14.04
N HIS A 554 29.27 -2.63 -14.87
CA HIS A 554 29.32 -3.48 -16.07
C HIS A 554 28.64 -2.99 -17.36
N LEU A 555 28.60 -1.69 -17.65
CA LEU A 555 28.37 -1.27 -19.03
C LEU A 555 29.51 -0.39 -19.53
N SER A 556 30.13 -0.86 -20.62
CA SER A 556 31.14 -0.10 -21.35
C SER A 556 30.58 1.30 -21.63
N PRO A 557 31.37 2.37 -21.41
CA PRO A 557 31.00 3.68 -21.87
C PRO A 557 31.02 3.62 -23.41
N THR A 558 29.89 3.32 -24.02
CA THR A 558 29.65 3.73 -25.40
C THR A 558 29.84 5.24 -25.42
N ASP A 559 30.58 5.70 -26.42
CA ASP A 559 31.33 6.96 -26.48
C ASP A 559 30.79 8.14 -25.65
N LYS A 560 31.74 8.81 -24.98
CA LYS A 560 31.58 10.02 -24.14
C LYS A 560 30.91 11.24 -24.82
N ASP A 561 30.40 11.10 -26.03
CA ASP A 561 29.77 12.17 -26.81
C ASP A 561 28.25 12.03 -26.97
N VAL A 562 27.62 11.00 -26.39
CA VAL A 562 26.15 10.88 -26.35
C VAL A 562 25.67 10.61 -24.93
N THR A 563 25.74 11.61 -24.05
CA THR A 563 24.78 11.69 -22.94
C THR A 563 23.42 12.07 -23.54
N GLU A 564 22.80 11.13 -24.24
CA GLU A 564 21.35 11.17 -24.38
C GLU A 564 20.79 11.10 -22.96
N THR A 565 20.33 12.25 -22.47
CA THR A 565 19.68 12.32 -21.17
C THR A 565 18.56 11.30 -21.17
N LEU A 566 18.68 10.25 -20.35
CA LEU A 566 17.64 9.22 -20.24
C LEU A 566 16.32 9.93 -19.95
N GLN A 567 15.36 9.81 -20.87
CA GLN A 567 14.05 10.44 -20.74
C GLN A 567 13.00 9.43 -20.32
N GLN A 568 12.10 9.87 -19.46
CA GLN A 568 10.96 9.06 -19.04
C GLN A 568 10.05 8.80 -20.25
N HIS A 569 9.88 7.52 -20.60
CA HIS A 569 8.91 7.12 -21.63
C HIS A 569 7.49 7.60 -21.30
N PRO A 570 6.79 8.28 -22.24
CA PRO A 570 5.50 8.93 -21.96
C PRO A 570 4.38 7.96 -21.58
N LEU A 571 4.39 6.75 -22.15
CA LEU A 571 3.39 5.72 -21.85
C LEU A 571 3.67 4.92 -20.58
N ILE A 572 4.92 4.86 -20.11
CA ILE A 572 5.29 4.11 -18.90
C ILE A 572 5.20 5.01 -17.67
N GLY A 573 5.42 6.31 -17.79
CA GLY A 573 5.35 7.20 -16.63
C GLY A 573 6.53 7.00 -15.66
N SER A 574 6.47 7.57 -14.47
CA SER A 574 7.52 7.42 -13.44
C SER A 574 7.41 6.10 -12.67
N LEU A 575 6.20 5.54 -12.60
CA LEU A 575 5.86 4.25 -12.00
C LEU A 575 4.71 3.63 -12.80
N SER A 576 4.92 2.42 -13.31
CA SER A 576 3.90 1.60 -13.96
C SER A 576 3.86 0.21 -13.35
N THR A 577 2.69 -0.41 -13.28
CA THR A 577 2.58 -1.86 -13.09
C THR A 577 2.90 -2.55 -14.40
N LEU A 578 3.64 -3.65 -14.32
CA LEU A 578 4.04 -4.48 -15.46
C LEU A 578 3.34 -5.82 -15.35
N THR A 579 2.63 -6.22 -16.41
CA THR A 579 2.13 -7.59 -16.51
C THR A 579 3.27 -8.46 -17.02
N MET A 580 3.59 -9.57 -16.38
CA MET A 580 4.61 -10.50 -16.89
C MET A 580 4.02 -11.42 -17.97
N PRO A 581 4.82 -11.86 -18.96
CA PRO A 581 4.35 -12.79 -19.99
C PRO A 581 3.90 -14.11 -19.34
N SER A 582 2.68 -14.55 -19.66
CA SER A 582 2.07 -15.80 -19.16
C SER A 582 2.02 -16.88 -20.24
N SER A 583 2.28 -16.49 -21.49
CA SER A 583 2.45 -17.41 -22.61
C SER A 583 3.51 -16.87 -23.58
N PRO A 584 4.07 -17.72 -24.47
CA PRO A 584 5.00 -17.27 -25.50
C PRO A 584 4.44 -16.19 -26.45
N GLN A 585 3.12 -16.10 -26.56
CA GLN A 585 2.46 -15.10 -27.41
C GLN A 585 2.55 -13.69 -26.81
N ASP A 586 2.77 -13.58 -25.50
CA ASP A 586 2.83 -12.30 -24.80
C ASP A 586 4.13 -11.52 -25.05
N PHE A 587 5.15 -12.16 -25.65
CA PHE A 587 6.43 -11.52 -25.95
C PHE A 587 6.34 -10.41 -27.00
N HIS A 588 5.29 -10.41 -27.82
CA HIS A 588 5.08 -9.43 -28.89
C HIS A 588 3.87 -8.53 -28.66
N ARG A 589 3.37 -8.44 -27.42
CA ARG A 589 2.23 -7.57 -27.11
C ARG A 589 2.65 -6.10 -27.13
N ASP A 590 1.67 -5.24 -27.42
CA ASP A 590 1.85 -3.79 -27.40
C ASP A 590 2.06 -3.28 -25.95
N ILE A 591 2.80 -2.18 -25.81
CA ILE A 591 3.09 -1.51 -24.54
C ILE A 591 1.83 -1.17 -23.75
N GLU A 592 0.74 -0.81 -24.44
CA GLU A 592 -0.56 -0.49 -23.85
C GLU A 592 -1.23 -1.69 -23.15
N HIS A 593 -0.85 -2.91 -23.53
CA HIS A 593 -1.37 -4.14 -22.95
C HIS A 593 -0.43 -4.75 -21.90
N ALA A 594 0.79 -4.24 -21.79
CA ALA A 594 1.81 -4.74 -20.88
C ALA A 594 2.03 -3.84 -19.66
N THR A 595 1.88 -2.53 -19.85
CA THR A 595 2.23 -1.52 -18.84
C THR A 595 1.02 -0.65 -18.51
N PHE A 596 0.80 -0.43 -17.21
CA PHE A 596 -0.29 0.42 -16.74
C PHE A 596 0.24 1.47 -15.77
N PRO A 597 0.27 2.76 -16.17
CA PRO A 597 0.71 3.85 -15.30
C PRO A 597 -0.11 3.91 -14.02
N VAL A 598 0.58 3.99 -12.89
CA VAL A 598 -0.09 4.16 -11.60
C VAL A 598 -0.68 5.57 -11.55
N GLU A 599 -2.01 5.70 -11.45
CA GLU A 599 -2.73 6.98 -11.58
C GLU A 599 -2.17 8.08 -10.66
N ASN A 600 -1.79 7.69 -9.44
CA ASN A 600 -1.22 8.57 -8.41
C ASN A 600 0.29 8.31 -8.24
N ALA A 601 1.03 8.00 -9.30
CA ALA A 601 2.47 7.95 -9.25
C ALA A 601 3.04 9.34 -8.89
N GLY A 602 4.02 9.37 -7.99
CA GLY A 602 4.80 10.59 -7.76
C GLY A 602 5.59 10.98 -9.01
N SER A 603 5.83 12.26 -9.22
CA SER A 603 6.67 12.71 -10.35
C SER A 603 8.13 12.28 -10.23
N ARG A 604 8.61 12.05 -9.01
CA ARG A 604 9.97 11.58 -8.71
C ARG A 604 9.97 10.68 -7.49
N TYR A 605 10.85 9.68 -7.49
CA TYR A 605 11.11 8.82 -6.34
C TYR A 605 12.54 8.99 -5.84
N ILE A 606 12.70 8.98 -4.53
CA ILE A 606 13.99 8.83 -3.84
C ILE A 606 14.00 7.43 -3.23
N PHE A 607 15.13 6.75 -3.38
CA PHE A 607 15.33 5.41 -2.87
C PHE A 607 16.11 5.45 -1.56
N ASP A 608 15.61 4.74 -0.55
CA ASP A 608 16.37 4.36 0.62
C ASP A 608 16.41 2.83 0.76
N ILE A 609 17.36 2.31 1.55
CA ILE A 609 17.44 0.87 1.82
C ILE A 609 16.26 0.49 2.72
N ASP A 610 15.56 -0.59 2.36
CA ASP A 610 14.50 -1.15 3.20
C ASP A 610 15.14 -1.69 4.50
N PRO A 611 14.86 -1.10 5.69
CA PRO A 611 15.54 -1.45 6.93
C PRO A 611 15.20 -2.87 7.45
N LYS A 612 14.37 -3.64 6.73
CA LYS A 612 13.62 -4.77 7.29
C LYS A 612 14.17 -6.18 7.10
N LEU A 613 15.44 -6.36 6.76
CA LEU A 613 16.07 -7.63 7.13
C LEU A 613 16.40 -7.59 8.62
N LEU A 614 15.34 -7.75 9.42
CA LEU A 614 15.47 -8.13 10.81
C LEU A 614 16.07 -9.53 10.80
N THR A 615 17.29 -9.60 11.31
CA THR A 615 18.04 -10.82 11.58
C THR A 615 17.16 -11.78 12.39
N TYR A 616 16.64 -12.81 11.72
CA TYR A 616 16.15 -14.02 12.36
C TYR A 616 17.24 -15.08 12.33
#